data_AF-A0A6A5ETS5-F1
#
_entry.id   AF-A0A6A5ETS5-F1
#
_cell.length_a   1.000
_cell.length_b   1.000
_cell.length_c   1.000
_cell.angle_alpha   90.00
_cell.angle_beta   90.00
_cell.angle_gamma   90.00
#
_symmetry.space_group_name_H-M   'P 1'
#
loop_
_entity.id
_entity.type
_entity.pdbx_description
1 polymer ?
#
loop_
_entity_poly.entity_id
_entity_poly.type
_entity_poly.pdbx_seq_one_letter_code
_entity_poly.pdbx_strand_id
1 'polypeptide(L)'
;MYLQFLVKSRKWFSYDVLNRRIVTFRGESQNKANVVPTNGTKLGGHAAQNWWLLRFLPVLLHDKVRDAKDEIWQLVLLLRQVVELVCAPAVSESQAAYMKVLIEEYIETRHLLFPLKKLRPKHHYLLHYSDLTLQFGPLIRIWTMRFESKHSYFKRCIRASKNFRNITKSLSERHQLLQAYQSRGNLFSPELIMSDCTRFYPELYDSQVKDAFKVFDVSPSNAVVTNKITVRGTCYANDMLVILSCEGGELTLGLIACIVVKQQKTVLLLLRQKRASLDPDLGVFEVESEGGTFICQRLDGLLDYIPLRHYCRGGRLLVALKHSPPWSL
;
A
#
# COMPACT_ATOMS: atom_id res chain seq x y z
N MET A 1 -18.43 -14.20 1.96
CA MET A 1 -18.58 -15.01 3.18
C MET A 1 -18.48 -14.10 4.40
N TYR A 2 -17.29 -13.59 4.75
CA TYR A 2 -17.12 -12.71 5.92
C TYR A 2 -18.02 -11.47 5.88
N LEU A 3 -17.95 -10.68 4.80
CA LEU A 3 -18.86 -9.54 4.59
C LEU A 3 -20.34 -9.93 4.67
N GLN A 4 -20.72 -11.06 4.09
CA GLN A 4 -22.10 -11.54 4.10
C GLN A 4 -22.56 -11.85 5.53
N PHE A 5 -21.70 -12.43 6.37
CA PHE A 5 -22.00 -12.70 7.76
C PHE A 5 -22.14 -11.41 8.56
N LEU A 6 -21.21 -10.47 8.41
CA LEU A 6 -21.26 -9.17 9.10
C LEU A 6 -22.51 -8.34 8.71
N VAL A 7 -22.95 -8.43 7.45
CA VAL A 7 -24.15 -7.75 6.95
C VAL A 7 -25.44 -8.47 7.34
N LYS A 8 -25.55 -9.78 7.07
CA LYS A 8 -26.82 -10.52 7.20
C LYS A 8 -27.05 -11.05 8.62
N SER A 9 -26.01 -11.60 9.24
CA SER A 9 -26.10 -12.21 10.57
C SER A 9 -25.92 -11.17 11.68
N ARG A 10 -24.81 -10.40 11.64
CA ARG A 10 -24.51 -9.41 12.68
C ARG A 10 -25.23 -8.06 12.48
N LYS A 11 -25.65 -7.74 11.26
CA LYS A 11 -26.38 -6.50 10.91
C LYS A 11 -25.64 -5.22 11.34
N TRP A 12 -24.31 -5.22 11.27
CA TRP A 12 -23.49 -4.06 11.63
C TRP A 12 -23.62 -2.91 10.63
N PHE A 13 -23.71 -3.25 9.35
CA PHE A 13 -23.85 -2.32 8.22
C PHE A 13 -24.59 -3.00 7.06
N SER A 14 -25.01 -2.23 6.05
CA SER A 14 -25.58 -2.74 4.80
C SER A 14 -24.59 -2.66 3.64
N TYR A 15 -24.83 -3.45 2.58
CA TYR A 15 -24.05 -3.34 1.35
C TYR A 15 -24.13 -1.94 0.74
N ASP A 16 -25.27 -1.25 0.82
CA ASP A 16 -25.42 0.12 0.31
C ASP A 16 -24.54 1.11 1.06
N VAL A 17 -24.42 0.96 2.40
CA VAL A 17 -23.51 1.78 3.21
C VAL A 17 -22.07 1.52 2.79
N LEU A 18 -21.65 0.26 2.67
CA LEU A 18 -20.29 -0.08 2.23
C LEU A 18 -20.00 0.46 0.83
N ASN A 19 -20.90 0.25 -0.13
CA ASN A 19 -20.76 0.67 -1.52
C ASN A 19 -20.70 2.20 -1.65
N ARG A 20 -21.56 2.92 -0.92
CA ARG A 20 -21.50 4.38 -0.85
C ARG A 20 -20.12 4.85 -0.38
N ARG A 21 -19.59 4.23 0.67
CA ARG A 21 -18.27 4.58 1.22
C ARG A 21 -17.12 4.21 0.29
N ILE A 22 -17.20 3.08 -0.41
CA ILE A 22 -16.25 2.74 -1.48
C ILE A 22 -16.26 3.87 -2.50
N VAL A 23 -17.42 4.21 -3.08
CA VAL A 23 -17.52 5.24 -4.13
C VAL A 23 -17.00 6.60 -3.65
N THR A 24 -17.41 7.07 -2.48
CA THR A 24 -17.03 8.41 -1.96
C THR A 24 -15.64 8.47 -1.33
N PHE A 25 -14.91 7.35 -1.22
CA PHE A 25 -13.56 7.33 -0.65
C PHE A 25 -12.59 8.19 -1.50
N ARG A 26 -12.09 9.28 -0.90
CA ARG A 26 -11.15 10.25 -1.50
C ARG A 26 -9.67 9.90 -1.27
N GLY A 27 -9.37 8.66 -0.88
CA GLY A 27 -8.01 8.18 -0.64
C GLY A 27 -7.34 7.61 -1.88
N GLU A 28 -6.50 6.58 -1.69
CA GLU A 28 -5.85 5.87 -2.80
C GLU A 28 -6.87 5.33 -3.82
N SER A 29 -6.81 5.80 -5.06
CA SER A 29 -7.72 5.42 -6.13
C SER A 29 -7.20 4.29 -7.04
N GLN A 30 -5.89 4.01 -6.97
CA GLN A 30 -5.28 2.95 -7.78
C GLN A 30 -5.82 1.58 -7.34
N ASN A 31 -6.38 0.83 -8.28
CA ASN A 31 -7.05 -0.45 -8.02
C ASN A 31 -8.19 -0.36 -6.98
N LYS A 32 -8.82 0.81 -6.86
CA LYS A 32 -9.99 0.99 -5.99
C LYS A 32 -11.04 -0.09 -6.25
N ALA A 33 -11.58 -0.64 -5.17
CA ALA A 33 -12.54 -1.74 -5.26
C ALA A 33 -13.78 -1.34 -6.06
N ASN A 34 -14.31 -2.30 -6.81
CA ASN A 34 -15.63 -2.16 -7.40
C ASN A 34 -16.71 -2.26 -6.30
N VAL A 35 -17.89 -1.75 -6.63
CA VAL A 35 -19.11 -1.95 -5.83
C VAL A 35 -19.32 -3.43 -5.56
N VAL A 36 -19.54 -3.78 -4.29
CA VAL A 36 -19.80 -5.14 -3.83
C VAL A 36 -21.25 -5.52 -4.17
N PRO A 37 -21.50 -6.71 -4.76
CA PRO A 37 -22.84 -7.17 -5.05
C PRO A 37 -23.72 -7.27 -3.79
N THR A 38 -24.90 -6.64 -3.84
CA THR A 38 -25.85 -6.58 -2.70
C THR A 38 -26.52 -7.92 -2.39
N ASN A 39 -26.58 -8.82 -3.38
CA ASN A 39 -27.14 -10.16 -3.22
C ASN A 39 -26.27 -11.10 -2.35
N GLY A 40 -25.05 -10.68 -1.97
CA GLY A 40 -24.11 -11.49 -1.20
C GLY A 40 -23.46 -12.61 -2.01
N THR A 41 -23.45 -12.48 -3.34
CA THR A 41 -22.72 -13.39 -4.23
C THR A 41 -21.20 -13.19 -4.11
N LYS A 42 -20.44 -13.93 -4.93
CA LYS A 42 -18.98 -13.88 -4.96
C LYS A 42 -18.49 -12.43 -5.17
N LEU A 43 -17.51 -12.00 -4.37
CA LEU A 43 -16.82 -10.74 -4.58
C LEU A 43 -16.26 -10.69 -6.01
N GLY A 44 -16.65 -9.65 -6.74
CA GLY A 44 -16.16 -9.38 -8.09
C GLY A 44 -14.77 -8.72 -8.08
N GLY A 45 -14.35 -8.22 -9.25
CA GLY A 45 -13.09 -7.51 -9.40
C GLY A 45 -11.86 -8.43 -9.46
N HIS A 46 -10.71 -7.83 -9.79
CA HIS A 46 -9.43 -8.52 -9.86
C HIS A 46 -8.70 -8.55 -8.50
N ALA A 47 -7.60 -9.30 -8.40
CA ALA A 47 -6.87 -9.50 -7.14
C ALA A 47 -6.50 -8.18 -6.44
N ALA A 48 -5.93 -7.22 -7.17
CA ALA A 48 -5.56 -5.92 -6.59
C ALA A 48 -6.76 -5.09 -6.07
N GLN A 49 -7.96 -5.25 -6.65
CA GLN A 49 -9.18 -4.60 -6.14
C GLN A 49 -9.67 -5.23 -4.84
N ASN A 50 -9.57 -6.55 -4.73
CA ASN A 50 -9.93 -7.25 -3.49
C ASN A 50 -8.90 -6.99 -2.39
N TRP A 51 -7.62 -6.85 -2.73
CA TRP A 51 -6.59 -6.41 -1.78
C TRP A 51 -6.85 -4.98 -1.28
N TRP A 52 -7.20 -4.06 -2.19
CA TRP A 52 -7.62 -2.71 -1.81
C TRP A 52 -8.81 -2.73 -0.85
N LEU A 53 -9.85 -3.53 -1.15
CA LEU A 53 -11.01 -3.64 -0.27
C LEU A 53 -10.62 -4.15 1.11
N LEU A 54 -9.84 -5.23 1.18
CA LEU A 54 -9.40 -5.81 2.45
C LEU A 54 -8.61 -4.81 3.30
N ARG A 55 -7.65 -4.09 2.69
CA ARG A 55 -6.83 -3.07 3.34
C ARG A 55 -7.67 -1.93 3.91
N PHE A 56 -8.62 -1.41 3.13
CA PHE A 56 -9.39 -0.25 3.52
C PHE A 56 -10.71 -0.57 4.22
N LEU A 57 -11.09 -1.85 4.37
CA LEU A 57 -12.34 -2.22 5.01
C LEU A 57 -12.49 -1.63 6.43
N PRO A 58 -11.48 -1.67 7.32
CA PRO A 58 -11.59 -1.07 8.64
C PRO A 58 -11.75 0.45 8.59
N VAL A 59 -11.01 1.14 7.72
CA VAL A 59 -11.14 2.59 7.52
C VAL A 59 -12.53 2.96 6.99
N LEU A 60 -13.06 2.15 6.06
CA LEU A 60 -14.38 2.32 5.49
C LEU A 60 -15.48 2.04 6.50
N LEU A 61 -15.25 1.23 7.54
CA LEU A 61 -16.26 0.80 8.51
C LEU A 61 -15.97 1.23 9.95
N HIS A 62 -15.06 2.19 10.16
CA HIS A 62 -14.58 2.63 11.49
C HIS A 62 -15.71 2.87 12.52
N ASP A 63 -16.83 3.48 12.11
CA ASP A 63 -18.00 3.81 12.95
C ASP A 63 -19.15 2.78 12.84
N LYS A 64 -18.88 1.61 12.27
CA LYS A 64 -19.87 0.54 12.06
C LYS A 64 -19.49 -0.78 12.72
N VAL A 65 -18.24 -0.93 13.16
CA VAL A 65 -17.82 -2.04 14.02
C VAL A 65 -18.47 -1.85 15.39
N ARG A 66 -19.28 -2.82 15.82
CA ARG A 66 -20.01 -2.75 17.11
C ARG A 66 -19.35 -3.55 18.22
N ASP A 67 -18.67 -4.63 17.84
CA ASP A 67 -17.97 -5.50 18.77
C ASP A 67 -16.63 -5.88 18.12
N ALA A 68 -15.56 -5.25 18.58
CA ALA A 68 -14.23 -5.51 18.07
C ALA A 68 -13.79 -6.96 18.32
N LYS A 69 -14.30 -7.63 19.35
CA LYS A 69 -13.93 -9.00 19.72
C LYS A 69 -14.72 -10.07 18.95
N ASP A 70 -15.62 -9.67 18.06
CA ASP A 70 -16.34 -10.61 17.20
C ASP A 70 -15.36 -11.47 16.38
N GLU A 71 -15.51 -12.78 16.47
CA GLU A 71 -14.58 -13.74 15.87
C GLU A 71 -14.48 -13.61 14.35
N ILE A 72 -15.56 -13.22 13.66
CA ILE A 72 -15.53 -13.01 12.21
C ILE A 72 -14.79 -11.72 11.85
N TRP A 73 -14.97 -10.67 12.65
CA TRP A 73 -14.22 -9.43 12.48
C TRP A 73 -12.73 -9.64 12.74
N GLN A 74 -12.37 -10.31 13.83
CA GLN A 74 -10.99 -10.69 14.14
C GLN A 74 -10.38 -11.55 13.03
N LEU A 75 -11.13 -12.50 12.47
CA LEU A 75 -10.68 -13.29 11.33
C LEU A 75 -10.40 -12.44 10.07
N VAL A 76 -11.16 -11.35 9.85
CA VAL A 76 -10.91 -10.39 8.76
C VAL A 76 -9.64 -9.58 9.01
N LEU A 77 -9.42 -9.12 10.25
CA LEU A 77 -8.19 -8.41 10.62
C LEU A 77 -6.96 -9.32 10.50
N LEU A 78 -7.06 -10.57 10.96
CA LEU A 78 -6.01 -11.58 10.84
C LEU A 78 -5.67 -11.88 9.36
N LEU A 79 -6.68 -12.06 8.50
CA LEU A 79 -6.45 -12.20 7.06
C LEU A 79 -5.73 -10.98 6.47
N ARG A 80 -6.08 -9.77 6.93
CA ARG A 80 -5.41 -8.55 6.48
C ARG A 80 -3.94 -8.53 6.92
N GLN A 81 -3.63 -8.87 8.16
CA GLN A 81 -2.24 -8.95 8.65
C GLN A 81 -1.41 -9.98 7.87
N VAL A 82 -1.97 -11.17 7.61
CA VAL A 82 -1.33 -12.19 6.76
C VAL A 82 -1.02 -11.62 5.37
N VAL A 83 -1.99 -10.93 4.74
CA VAL A 83 -1.77 -10.32 3.42
C VAL A 83 -0.72 -9.21 3.46
N GLU A 84 -0.67 -8.41 4.53
CA GLU A 84 0.34 -7.36 4.71
C GLU A 84 1.76 -7.94 4.78
N LEU A 85 1.98 -9.06 5.48
CA LEU A 85 3.26 -9.76 5.53
C LEU A 85 3.61 -10.41 4.19
N VAL A 86 2.67 -11.14 3.58
CA VAL A 86 2.90 -11.83 2.31
C VAL A 86 3.22 -10.86 1.16
N CYS A 87 2.65 -9.65 1.21
CA CYS A 87 2.88 -8.61 0.22
C CYS A 87 4.01 -7.63 0.60
N ALA A 88 4.77 -7.89 1.66
CA ALA A 88 5.92 -7.06 2.01
C ALA A 88 7.07 -7.24 1.00
N PRO A 89 7.71 -6.14 0.55
CA PRO A 89 8.81 -6.19 -0.41
C PRO A 89 10.13 -6.66 0.22
N ALA A 90 10.20 -6.70 1.54
CA ALA A 90 11.30 -7.20 2.37
C ALA A 90 10.69 -7.87 3.60
N VAL A 91 11.21 -9.04 3.96
CA VAL A 91 10.71 -9.87 5.08
C VAL A 91 11.94 -10.45 5.76
N SER A 92 12.09 -10.25 7.06
CA SER A 92 13.13 -10.90 7.87
C SER A 92 12.76 -12.36 8.19
N GLU A 93 13.73 -13.15 8.66
CA GLU A 93 13.46 -14.54 9.09
C GLU A 93 12.45 -14.61 10.24
N SER A 94 12.53 -13.68 11.18
CA SER A 94 11.57 -13.58 12.29
C SER A 94 10.17 -13.22 11.80
N GLN A 95 10.06 -12.33 10.81
CA GLN A 95 8.77 -12.01 10.18
C GLN A 95 8.22 -13.20 9.38
N ALA A 96 9.06 -14.00 8.72
CA ALA A 96 8.64 -15.22 8.05
C ALA A 96 8.12 -16.27 9.05
N ALA A 97 8.82 -16.49 10.16
CA ALA A 97 8.35 -17.36 11.23
C ALA A 97 7.00 -16.88 11.83
N TYR A 98 6.87 -15.57 12.06
CA TYR A 98 5.61 -14.99 12.54
C TYR A 98 4.48 -15.13 11.51
N MET A 99 4.78 -14.97 10.22
CA MET A 99 3.84 -15.21 9.13
C MET A 99 3.28 -16.63 9.15
N LYS A 100 4.11 -17.64 9.45
CA LYS A 100 3.67 -19.03 9.60
C LYS A 100 2.58 -19.17 10.68
N VAL A 101 2.85 -18.64 11.87
CA VAL A 101 1.91 -18.68 13.01
C VAL A 101 0.57 -18.03 12.63
N LEU A 102 0.60 -16.83 12.05
CA LEU A 102 -0.64 -16.14 11.65
C LEU A 102 -1.42 -16.87 10.56
N ILE A 103 -0.73 -17.55 9.65
CA ILE A 103 -1.36 -18.33 8.58
C ILE A 103 -2.05 -19.58 9.16
N GLU A 104 -1.38 -20.29 10.07
CA GLU A 104 -1.92 -21.47 10.76
C GLU A 104 -3.16 -21.08 11.57
N GLU A 105 -3.03 -20.04 12.41
CA GLU A 105 -4.15 -19.48 13.19
C GLU A 105 -5.32 -19.08 12.27
N TYR A 106 -5.06 -18.36 11.17
CA TYR A 106 -6.10 -17.97 10.22
C TYR A 106 -6.84 -19.18 9.63
N ILE A 107 -6.12 -20.23 9.25
CA ILE A 107 -6.72 -21.41 8.62
C ILE A 107 -7.55 -22.20 9.62
N GLU A 108 -7.03 -22.41 10.84
CA GLU A 108 -7.71 -23.11 11.93
C GLU A 108 -8.98 -22.37 12.36
N THR A 109 -8.87 -21.08 12.70
CA THR A 109 -10.01 -20.27 13.13
C THR A 109 -11.06 -20.16 12.03
N ARG A 110 -10.65 -20.02 10.76
CA ARG A 110 -11.59 -20.06 9.63
C ARG A 110 -12.32 -21.40 9.55
N HIS A 111 -11.62 -22.51 9.74
CA HIS A 111 -12.23 -23.84 9.66
C HIS A 111 -13.24 -24.05 10.79
N LEU A 112 -12.89 -23.64 12.02
CA LEU A 112 -13.75 -23.69 13.19
C LEU A 112 -15.02 -22.86 13.02
N LEU A 113 -14.89 -21.61 12.54
CA LEU A 113 -16.02 -20.67 12.37
C LEU A 113 -16.91 -21.01 11.17
N PHE A 114 -16.39 -21.76 10.19
CA PHE A 114 -17.14 -22.15 8.98
C PHE A 114 -16.91 -23.62 8.62
N PRO A 115 -17.34 -24.58 9.48
CA PRO A 115 -17.02 -26.00 9.32
C PRO A 115 -17.64 -26.59 8.03
N LEU A 116 -18.79 -26.08 7.61
CA LEU A 116 -19.47 -26.47 6.38
C LEU A 116 -18.83 -25.89 5.10
N LYS A 117 -17.84 -24.99 5.22
CA LYS A 117 -17.17 -24.33 4.09
C LYS A 117 -15.76 -24.89 3.90
N LYS A 118 -15.70 -25.96 3.08
CA LYS A 118 -14.46 -26.65 2.70
C LYS A 118 -13.31 -25.68 2.37
N LEU A 119 -12.13 -26.01 2.87
CA LEU A 119 -10.89 -25.36 2.46
C LEU A 119 -10.64 -25.62 0.97
N ARG A 120 -10.12 -24.60 0.30
CA ARG A 120 -9.73 -24.64 -1.11
C ARG A 120 -8.22 -24.85 -1.23
N PRO A 121 -7.70 -25.32 -2.38
CA PRO A 121 -6.25 -25.47 -2.60
C PRO A 121 -5.43 -24.22 -2.25
N LYS A 122 -5.97 -23.02 -2.47
CA LYS A 122 -5.31 -21.76 -2.08
C LYS A 122 -5.00 -21.64 -0.58
N HIS A 123 -5.79 -22.24 0.30
CA HIS A 123 -5.50 -22.25 1.73
C HIS A 123 -4.35 -23.21 2.05
N HIS A 124 -4.31 -24.37 1.38
CA HIS A 124 -3.17 -25.28 1.51
C HIS A 124 -1.88 -24.64 0.99
N TYR A 125 -1.92 -23.97 -0.17
CA TYR A 125 -0.76 -23.26 -0.69
C TYR A 125 -0.26 -22.15 0.24
N LEU A 126 -1.17 -21.48 0.95
CA LEU A 126 -0.82 -20.43 1.90
C LEU A 126 0.05 -20.96 3.05
N LEU A 127 -0.16 -22.20 3.51
CA LEU A 127 0.65 -22.83 4.57
C LEU A 127 2.15 -22.88 4.22
N HIS A 128 2.46 -22.97 2.92
CA HIS A 128 3.85 -23.03 2.45
C HIS A 128 4.49 -21.64 2.29
N TYR A 129 3.75 -20.54 2.47
CA TYR A 129 4.27 -19.20 2.12
C TYR A 129 5.43 -18.76 3.00
N SER A 130 5.47 -19.16 4.28
CA SER A 130 6.62 -18.92 5.15
C SER A 130 7.88 -19.58 4.58
N ASP A 131 7.82 -20.89 4.34
CA ASP A 131 8.97 -21.67 3.86
C ASP A 131 9.43 -21.20 2.47
N LEU A 132 8.47 -20.90 1.58
CA LEU A 132 8.76 -20.33 0.27
C LEU A 132 9.39 -18.93 0.37
N THR A 133 9.00 -18.13 1.37
CA THR A 133 9.61 -16.81 1.61
C THR A 133 11.07 -16.94 2.06
N LEU A 134 11.37 -17.92 2.91
CA LEU A 134 12.74 -18.22 3.33
C LEU A 134 13.58 -18.74 2.15
N GLN A 135 12.99 -19.55 1.26
CA GLN A 135 13.70 -20.15 0.14
C GLN A 135 13.92 -19.20 -1.05
N PHE A 136 12.91 -18.40 -1.40
CA PHE A 136 12.91 -17.56 -2.61
C PHE A 136 13.00 -16.06 -2.32
N GLY A 137 12.99 -15.68 -1.05
CA GLY A 137 12.81 -14.30 -0.62
C GLY A 137 11.33 -13.86 -0.71
N PRO A 138 11.07 -12.55 -0.56
CA PRO A 138 9.71 -12.01 -0.52
C PRO A 138 8.87 -12.38 -1.75
N LEU A 139 7.76 -13.10 -1.55
CA LEU A 139 6.97 -13.69 -2.63
C LEU A 139 6.35 -12.66 -3.58
N ILE A 140 6.17 -11.41 -3.14
CA ILE A 140 5.75 -10.30 -4.01
C ILE A 140 6.72 -10.04 -5.15
N ARG A 141 7.99 -10.43 -5.05
CA ARG A 141 9.01 -10.25 -6.10
C ARG A 141 8.89 -11.27 -7.23
N ILE A 142 8.26 -12.41 -6.98
CA ILE A 142 8.10 -13.52 -7.94
C ILE A 142 6.65 -13.73 -8.40
N TRP A 143 5.72 -12.89 -7.95
CA TRP A 143 4.32 -12.99 -8.36
C TRP A 143 4.09 -12.63 -9.84
N THR A 144 2.98 -13.10 -10.40
CA THR A 144 2.73 -13.01 -11.85
C THR A 144 1.86 -11.83 -12.28
N MET A 145 1.57 -10.88 -11.37
CA MET A 145 0.68 -9.74 -11.63
C MET A 145 1.14 -8.87 -12.81
N ARG A 146 2.46 -8.77 -13.07
CA ARG A 146 3.01 -8.05 -14.23
C ARG A 146 2.78 -8.76 -15.55
N PHE A 147 2.90 -10.08 -15.59
CA PHE A 147 2.54 -10.88 -16.76
C PHE A 147 1.05 -10.76 -17.07
N GLU A 148 0.18 -10.82 -16.04
CA GLU A 148 -1.26 -10.61 -16.23
C GLU A 148 -1.57 -9.22 -16.77
N SER A 149 -0.90 -8.19 -16.24
CA SER A 149 -1.06 -6.80 -16.69
C SER A 149 -0.70 -6.65 -18.18
N LYS A 150 0.35 -7.34 -18.65
CA LYS A 150 0.79 -7.32 -20.06
C LYS A 150 -0.29 -7.83 -21.02
N HIS A 151 -1.14 -8.78 -20.61
CA HIS A 151 -2.25 -9.27 -21.43
C HIS A 151 -3.26 -8.18 -21.82
N SER A 152 -3.37 -7.09 -21.05
CA SER A 152 -4.26 -5.97 -21.36
C SER A 152 -3.96 -5.33 -22.72
N TYR A 153 -2.68 -5.28 -23.11
CA TYR A 153 -2.26 -4.78 -24.42
C TYR A 153 -2.85 -5.62 -25.56
N PHE A 154 -2.67 -6.94 -25.49
CA PHE A 154 -3.14 -7.87 -26.51
C PHE A 154 -4.67 -7.88 -26.61
N LYS A 155 -5.37 -7.87 -25.46
CA LYS A 155 -6.83 -7.76 -25.41
C LYS A 155 -7.32 -6.47 -26.08
N ARG A 156 -6.63 -5.35 -25.88
CA ARG A 156 -6.96 -4.06 -26.52
C ARG A 156 -6.74 -4.12 -28.03
N CYS A 157 -5.64 -4.73 -28.48
CA CYS A 157 -5.34 -4.87 -29.90
C CYS A 157 -6.42 -5.66 -30.64
N ILE A 158 -6.87 -6.81 -30.12
CA ILE A 158 -7.93 -7.62 -30.75
C ILE A 158 -9.25 -6.82 -30.84
N ARG A 159 -9.64 -6.17 -29.74
CA ARG A 159 -10.89 -5.39 -29.69
C ARG A 159 -10.89 -4.22 -30.68
N ALA A 160 -9.73 -3.60 -30.89
CA ALA A 160 -9.57 -2.49 -31.82
C ALA A 160 -9.49 -2.96 -33.28
N SER A 161 -8.75 -4.04 -33.57
CA SER A 161 -8.58 -4.53 -34.94
C SER A 161 -9.85 -5.15 -35.51
N LYS A 162 -10.69 -5.78 -34.66
CA LYS A 162 -11.87 -6.57 -35.05
C LYS A 162 -11.59 -7.59 -36.16
N ASN A 163 -10.33 -8.00 -36.32
CA ASN A 163 -9.87 -8.96 -37.31
C ASN A 163 -9.37 -10.21 -36.58
N PHE A 164 -10.00 -11.35 -36.90
CA PHE A 164 -9.76 -12.64 -36.25
C PHE A 164 -8.99 -13.63 -37.14
N ARG A 165 -8.56 -13.21 -38.34
CA ARG A 165 -7.68 -14.02 -39.19
C ARG A 165 -6.23 -13.85 -38.71
N ASN A 166 -5.54 -14.96 -38.41
CA ASN A 166 -4.14 -14.97 -37.98
C ASN A 166 -3.86 -14.02 -36.79
N ILE A 167 -4.66 -14.13 -35.73
CA ILE A 167 -4.59 -13.27 -34.53
C ILE A 167 -3.18 -13.25 -33.95
N THR A 168 -2.54 -14.41 -33.82
CA THR A 168 -1.18 -14.53 -33.24
C THR A 168 -0.15 -13.73 -34.02
N LYS A 169 -0.17 -13.81 -35.35
CA LYS A 169 0.68 -13.01 -36.24
C LYS A 169 0.43 -11.51 -36.08
N SER A 170 -0.84 -11.10 -36.13
CA SER A 170 -1.21 -9.68 -35.99
C SER A 170 -0.77 -9.11 -34.63
N LEU A 171 -0.95 -9.89 -33.56
CA LEU A 171 -0.54 -9.51 -32.22
C LEU A 171 0.98 -9.47 -32.04
N SER A 172 1.71 -10.44 -32.61
CA SER A 172 3.17 -10.48 -32.51
C SER A 172 3.79 -9.32 -33.27
N GLU A 173 3.36 -9.04 -34.51
CA GLU A 173 3.84 -7.92 -35.32
C GLU A 173 3.62 -6.58 -34.61
N ARG A 174 2.39 -6.32 -34.13
CA ARG A 174 2.07 -5.10 -33.38
C ARG A 174 2.89 -4.98 -32.10
N HIS A 175 3.06 -6.08 -31.37
CA HIS A 175 3.88 -6.08 -30.16
C HIS A 175 5.35 -5.79 -30.48
N GLN A 176 5.92 -6.38 -31.54
CA GLN A 176 7.30 -6.09 -31.96
C GLN A 176 7.49 -4.63 -32.36
N LEU A 177 6.54 -4.04 -33.09
CA LEU A 177 6.57 -2.60 -33.40
C LEU A 177 6.52 -1.73 -32.13
N LEU A 178 5.69 -2.08 -31.15
CA LEU A 178 5.66 -1.38 -29.86
C LEU A 178 7.00 -1.53 -29.11
N GLN A 179 7.60 -2.71 -29.10
CA GLN A 179 8.90 -2.93 -28.46
C GLN A 179 9.99 -2.10 -29.15
N ALA A 180 10.03 -2.08 -30.48
CA ALA A 180 10.98 -1.27 -31.24
C ALA A 180 10.82 0.24 -30.96
N TYR A 181 9.58 0.72 -30.84
CA TYR A 181 9.30 2.10 -30.45
C TYR A 181 9.79 2.39 -29.02
N GLN A 182 9.50 1.52 -28.07
CA GLN A 182 9.92 1.68 -26.66
C GLN A 182 11.44 1.60 -26.49
N SER A 183 12.11 0.72 -27.25
CA SER A 183 13.57 0.55 -27.19
C SER A 183 14.35 1.68 -27.85
N ARG A 184 13.70 2.54 -28.65
CA ARG A 184 14.33 3.75 -29.20
C ARG A 184 14.62 4.80 -28.12
N GLY A 185 13.84 4.80 -27.04
CA GLY A 185 14.05 5.68 -25.88
C GLY A 185 14.94 5.04 -24.82
N ASN A 186 15.02 5.69 -23.65
CA ASN A 186 15.65 5.07 -22.49
C ASN A 186 14.82 3.86 -22.04
N LEU A 187 15.47 2.70 -21.90
CA LEU A 187 14.84 1.46 -21.45
C LEU A 187 14.21 1.61 -20.06
N PHE A 188 14.89 2.38 -19.20
CA PHE A 188 14.43 2.69 -17.85
C PHE A 188 13.91 4.13 -17.79
N SER A 189 12.86 4.32 -17.00
CA SER A 189 12.43 5.66 -16.65
C SER A 189 13.56 6.41 -15.93
N PRO A 190 13.64 7.74 -16.06
CA PRO A 190 14.59 8.54 -15.29
C PRO A 190 14.50 8.20 -13.80
N GLU A 191 15.65 8.09 -13.14
CA GLU A 191 15.71 7.79 -11.72
C GLU A 191 15.01 8.87 -10.88
N LEU A 192 15.09 10.12 -11.34
CA LEU A 192 14.51 11.29 -10.70
C LEU A 192 13.66 12.07 -11.70
N ILE A 193 12.40 12.30 -11.37
CA ILE A 193 11.49 13.18 -12.14
C ILE A 193 10.93 14.21 -11.16
N MET A 194 11.19 15.48 -11.45
CA MET A 194 10.72 16.60 -10.65
C MET A 194 9.68 17.41 -11.43
N SER A 195 8.69 17.94 -10.72
CA SER A 195 7.73 18.92 -11.24
C SER A 195 7.76 20.16 -10.35
N ASP A 196 7.60 21.35 -10.94
CA ASP A 196 7.40 22.62 -10.22
C ASP A 196 8.44 22.87 -9.11
N CYS A 197 9.68 23.14 -9.51
CA CYS A 197 10.77 23.43 -8.58
C CYS A 197 10.93 24.94 -8.34
N THR A 198 11.18 25.31 -7.09
CA THR A 198 11.59 26.65 -6.68
C THR A 198 12.99 26.60 -6.08
N ARG A 199 13.74 27.71 -6.12
CA ARG A 199 15.04 27.78 -5.44
C ARG A 199 14.84 27.72 -3.93
N PHE A 200 15.78 27.09 -3.23
CA PHE A 200 15.76 27.10 -1.78
C PHE A 200 16.19 28.48 -1.27
N TYR A 201 15.30 29.15 -0.53
CA TYR A 201 15.56 30.42 0.14
C TYR A 201 15.47 30.21 1.65
N PRO A 202 16.60 30.13 2.38
CA PRO A 202 16.62 29.89 3.81
C PRO A 202 15.76 30.88 4.58
N GLU A 203 15.66 32.13 4.13
CA GLU A 203 14.95 33.22 4.80
C GLU A 203 13.47 32.92 5.00
N LEU A 204 12.88 32.11 4.12
CA LEU A 204 11.45 31.75 4.12
C LEU A 204 11.09 30.66 5.15
N TYR A 205 12.08 30.11 5.86
CA TYR A 205 11.88 29.00 6.79
C TYR A 205 12.19 29.39 8.24
N ASP A 206 11.46 28.78 9.18
CA ASP A 206 11.69 28.94 10.62
C ASP A 206 13.04 28.35 11.06
N SER A 207 13.51 28.75 12.25
CA SER A 207 14.80 28.33 12.82
C SER A 207 14.94 26.81 12.90
N GLN A 208 13.90 26.09 13.32
CA GLN A 208 13.92 24.63 13.41
C GLN A 208 14.17 23.95 12.06
N VAL A 209 13.58 24.49 10.99
CA VAL A 209 13.73 23.98 9.62
C VAL A 209 15.13 24.30 9.08
N LYS A 210 15.62 25.52 9.37
CA LYS A 210 17.01 25.91 9.04
C LYS A 210 18.01 24.98 9.71
N ASP A 211 17.83 24.66 10.99
CA ASP A 211 18.74 23.79 11.73
C ASP A 211 18.72 22.35 11.20
N ALA A 212 17.53 21.83 10.85
CA ALA A 212 17.41 20.52 10.20
C ALA A 212 18.15 20.46 8.85
N PHE A 213 18.16 21.56 8.07
CA PHE A 213 18.88 21.63 6.79
C PHE A 213 20.38 21.89 6.92
N LYS A 214 20.84 22.58 7.97
CA LYS A 214 22.27 22.82 8.21
C LYS A 214 23.07 21.52 8.29
N VAL A 215 22.49 20.46 8.87
CA VAL A 215 23.10 19.13 8.97
C VAL A 215 23.51 18.57 7.60
N PHE A 216 22.78 18.94 6.54
CA PHE A 216 23.00 18.44 5.19
C PHE A 216 23.69 19.44 4.25
N ASP A 217 24.18 20.58 4.77
CA ASP A 217 24.89 21.61 4.00
C ASP A 217 24.07 22.07 2.77
N VAL A 218 22.79 22.37 3.01
CA VAL A 218 21.85 22.85 1.99
C VAL A 218 22.02 24.36 1.83
N SER A 219 22.24 24.82 0.60
CA SER A 219 22.40 26.23 0.26
C SER A 219 21.55 26.64 -0.95
N PRO A 220 21.25 27.93 -1.13
CA PRO A 220 20.49 28.42 -2.29
C PRO A 220 21.12 28.07 -3.64
N SER A 221 22.44 27.88 -3.69
CA SER A 221 23.18 27.57 -4.92
C SER A 221 23.17 26.08 -5.27
N ASN A 222 22.86 25.20 -4.32
CA ASN A 222 22.98 23.75 -4.50
C ASN A 222 21.67 22.97 -4.32
N ALA A 223 20.55 23.66 -4.02
CA ALA A 223 19.29 23.03 -3.68
C ALA A 223 18.06 23.67 -4.33
N VAL A 224 17.12 22.79 -4.70
CA VAL A 224 15.78 23.17 -5.15
C VAL A 224 14.72 22.52 -4.27
N VAL A 225 13.58 23.19 -4.14
CA VAL A 225 12.42 22.75 -3.37
C VAL A 225 11.30 22.37 -4.32
N THR A 226 10.59 21.29 -4.03
CA THR A 226 9.41 20.86 -4.78
C THR A 226 8.34 20.31 -3.83
N ASN A 227 7.08 20.38 -4.26
CA ASN A 227 5.96 19.76 -3.54
C ASN A 227 5.74 18.30 -3.93
N LYS A 228 6.35 17.84 -5.03
CA LYS A 228 6.13 16.51 -5.58
C LYS A 228 7.33 16.04 -6.40
N ILE A 229 7.78 14.83 -6.12
CA ILE A 229 8.90 14.19 -6.82
C ILE A 229 8.58 12.73 -7.11
N THR A 230 9.14 12.20 -8.19
CA THR A 230 9.14 10.76 -8.44
C THR A 230 10.57 10.25 -8.44
N VAL A 231 10.86 9.30 -7.54
CA VAL A 231 12.17 8.65 -7.40
C VAL A 231 11.99 7.17 -7.69
N ARG A 232 12.70 6.65 -8.70
CA ARG A 232 12.66 5.24 -9.13
C ARG A 232 11.24 4.70 -9.36
N GLY A 233 10.37 5.56 -9.89
CA GLY A 233 8.95 5.24 -10.16
C GLY A 233 7.99 5.40 -8.96
N THR A 234 8.50 5.74 -7.77
CA THR A 234 7.66 6.05 -6.61
C THR A 234 7.47 7.54 -6.44
N CYS A 235 6.21 7.97 -6.33
CA CYS A 235 5.84 9.37 -6.18
C CYS A 235 5.72 9.75 -4.71
N TYR A 236 6.44 10.79 -4.30
CA TYR A 236 6.36 11.43 -2.98
C TYR A 236 5.79 12.83 -3.17
N ALA A 237 4.96 13.27 -2.23
CA ALA A 237 4.41 14.61 -2.22
C ALA A 237 4.25 15.10 -0.78
N ASN A 238 4.13 16.41 -0.61
CA ASN A 238 3.75 16.98 0.68
C ASN A 238 2.43 16.34 1.17
N ASP A 239 2.26 16.27 2.49
CA ASP A 239 1.13 15.65 3.17
C ASP A 239 1.05 14.11 3.09
N MET A 240 2.01 13.46 2.42
CA MET A 240 2.22 12.02 2.55
C MET A 240 3.03 11.67 3.80
N LEU A 241 2.88 10.43 4.27
CA LEU A 241 3.62 9.90 5.41
C LEU A 241 4.70 8.92 4.94
N VAL A 242 5.83 8.88 5.60
CA VAL A 242 6.88 7.85 5.43
C VAL A 242 7.14 7.16 6.76
N ILE A 243 7.57 5.90 6.73
CA ILE A 243 7.89 5.14 7.94
C ILE A 243 9.35 5.39 8.30
N LEU A 244 9.58 5.88 9.52
CA LEU A 244 10.90 6.18 10.08
C LEU A 244 11.45 4.99 10.86
N SER A 245 10.63 4.44 11.75
CA SER A 245 10.94 3.25 12.53
C SER A 245 9.66 2.49 12.92
N CYS A 246 9.82 1.22 13.28
CA CYS A 246 8.76 0.34 13.75
C CYS A 246 9.32 -0.46 14.93
N GLU A 247 8.88 -0.14 16.15
CA GLU A 247 9.40 -0.71 17.40
C GLU A 247 8.23 -1.02 18.35
N GLY A 248 8.19 -2.24 18.92
CA GLY A 248 7.20 -2.59 19.94
C GLY A 248 5.72 -2.49 19.52
N GLY A 249 5.41 -2.52 18.22
CA GLY A 249 4.05 -2.31 17.71
C GLY A 249 3.64 -0.84 17.54
N GLU A 250 4.54 0.10 17.84
CA GLU A 250 4.39 1.52 17.54
C GLU A 250 5.14 1.90 16.26
N LEU A 251 4.57 2.82 15.49
CA LEU A 251 5.20 3.39 14.31
C LEU A 251 5.62 4.82 14.58
N THR A 252 6.87 5.12 14.26
CA THR A 252 7.31 6.49 14.07
C THR A 252 7.18 6.84 12.60
N LEU A 253 6.34 7.82 12.29
CA LEU A 253 6.06 8.30 10.95
C LEU A 253 6.63 9.70 10.75
N GLY A 254 6.96 10.05 9.50
CA GLY A 254 7.31 11.40 9.09
C GLY A 254 6.28 11.94 8.11
N LEU A 255 5.57 13.02 8.48
CA LEU A 255 4.71 13.74 7.55
C LEU A 255 5.57 14.65 6.69
N ILE A 256 5.55 14.44 5.37
CA ILE A 256 6.33 15.23 4.42
C ILE A 256 5.80 16.66 4.40
N ALA A 257 6.59 17.58 4.94
CA ALA A 257 6.30 19.00 4.91
C ALA A 257 6.91 19.67 3.66
N CYS A 258 8.12 19.25 3.29
CA CYS A 258 8.85 19.82 2.17
C CYS A 258 9.84 18.79 1.60
N ILE A 259 10.06 18.83 0.28
CA ILE A 259 11.02 17.98 -0.42
C ILE A 259 12.11 18.86 -1.01
N VAL A 260 13.36 18.57 -0.67
CA VAL A 260 14.53 19.29 -1.13
C VAL A 260 15.42 18.38 -1.94
N VAL A 261 15.86 18.84 -3.11
CA VAL A 261 16.79 18.10 -3.97
C VAL A 261 18.11 18.84 -4.00
N LYS A 262 19.13 18.23 -3.39
CA LYS A 262 20.51 18.73 -3.38
C LYS A 262 21.28 18.16 -4.58
N GLN A 263 21.99 19.03 -5.30
CA GLN A 263 22.88 18.66 -6.42
C GLN A 263 22.21 17.75 -7.48
N GLN A 264 20.90 17.89 -7.69
CA GLN A 264 20.10 17.10 -8.64
C GLN A 264 20.11 15.57 -8.44
N LYS A 265 20.61 15.06 -7.31
CA LYS A 265 20.68 13.60 -7.05
C LYS A 265 20.21 13.22 -5.65
N THR A 266 20.57 14.00 -4.63
CA THR A 266 20.22 13.66 -3.25
C THR A 266 18.86 14.25 -2.90
N VAL A 267 17.90 13.38 -2.59
CA VAL A 267 16.57 13.79 -2.13
C VAL A 267 16.53 13.78 -0.61
N LEU A 268 16.23 14.94 -0.05
CA LEU A 268 16.04 15.19 1.37
C LEU A 268 14.57 15.47 1.63
N LEU A 269 14.03 14.85 2.67
CA LEU A 269 12.67 15.04 3.13
C LEU A 269 12.73 15.80 4.44
N LEU A 270 12.07 16.97 4.48
CA LEU A 270 11.74 17.63 5.72
C LEU A 270 10.44 17.01 6.25
N LEU A 271 10.54 16.38 7.41
CA LEU A 271 9.50 15.57 7.99
C LEU A 271 9.07 16.15 9.32
N ARG A 272 7.77 16.27 9.54
CA ARG A 272 7.22 16.45 10.89
C ARG A 272 7.00 15.08 11.49
N GLN A 273 7.74 14.74 12.54
CA GLN A 273 7.65 13.45 13.19
C GLN A 273 6.28 13.27 13.86
N LYS A 274 5.70 12.08 13.71
CA LYS A 274 4.41 11.69 14.27
C LYS A 274 4.53 10.28 14.85
N ARG A 275 3.87 10.03 15.97
CA ARG A 275 3.69 8.67 16.48
C ARG A 275 2.36 8.12 16.01
N ALA A 276 2.32 6.82 15.77
CA ALA A 276 1.11 6.12 15.46
C ALA A 276 1.06 4.77 16.20
N SER A 277 -0.04 4.53 16.90
CA SER A 277 -0.28 3.30 17.63
C SER A 277 -1.28 2.42 16.87
N LEU A 278 -1.14 1.10 17.00
CA LEU A 278 -2.08 0.16 16.41
C LEU A 278 -3.41 0.23 17.17
N ASP A 279 -4.50 0.56 16.47
CA ASP A 279 -5.85 0.37 16.99
C ASP A 279 -6.19 -1.13 16.91
N PRO A 280 -6.32 -1.84 18.04
CA PRO A 280 -6.61 -3.27 18.03
C PRO A 280 -8.03 -3.60 17.51
N ASP A 281 -8.96 -2.64 17.59
CA ASP A 281 -10.35 -2.84 17.18
C ASP A 281 -10.50 -2.74 15.66
N LEU A 282 -9.68 -1.91 15.00
CA LEU A 282 -9.71 -1.74 13.55
C LEU A 282 -8.51 -2.40 12.83
N GLY A 283 -7.49 -2.79 13.58
CA GLY A 283 -6.20 -3.29 13.08
C GLY A 283 -5.43 -2.27 12.25
N VAL A 284 -5.79 -0.98 12.26
CA VAL A 284 -5.09 0.10 11.52
C VAL A 284 -4.38 1.01 12.51
N PHE A 285 -3.45 1.82 12.03
CA PHE A 285 -2.72 2.73 12.90
C PHE A 285 -3.49 4.05 13.07
N GLU A 286 -3.58 4.55 14.28
CA GLU A 286 -4.06 5.89 14.57
C GLU A 286 -2.88 6.82 14.82
N VAL A 287 -2.85 7.95 14.12
CA VAL A 287 -1.77 8.92 14.18
C VAL A 287 -2.13 10.03 15.17
N GLU A 288 -1.18 10.39 16.01
CA GLU A 288 -1.34 11.50 16.96
C GLU A 288 -1.55 12.84 16.23
N SER A 289 -2.65 13.53 16.56
CA SER A 289 -3.05 14.76 15.87
C SER A 289 -2.11 15.94 16.13
N GLU A 290 -1.60 16.08 17.36
CA GLU A 290 -0.77 17.20 17.78
C GLU A 290 0.71 16.80 17.97
N GLY A 291 1.59 17.79 18.13
CA GLY A 291 3.02 17.55 18.34
C GLY A 291 3.83 17.18 17.09
N GLY A 292 5.13 16.96 17.30
CA GLY A 292 6.11 16.55 16.30
C GLY A 292 7.20 17.60 16.06
N THR A 293 8.46 17.20 16.27
CA THR A 293 9.63 17.98 15.87
C THR A 293 9.87 17.82 14.36
N PHE A 294 10.50 18.83 13.76
CA PHE A 294 10.98 18.72 12.39
C PHE A 294 12.32 18.00 12.37
N ILE A 295 12.42 17.01 11.50
CA ILE A 295 13.67 16.32 11.19
C ILE A 295 13.89 16.36 9.68
N CYS A 296 15.16 16.29 9.26
CA CYS A 296 15.51 16.12 7.86
C CYS A 296 16.13 14.74 7.67
N GLN A 297 15.67 14.00 6.66
CA GLN A 297 16.19 12.66 6.36
C GLN A 297 16.41 12.49 4.87
N ARG A 298 17.44 11.71 4.51
CA ARG A 298 17.63 11.25 3.13
C ARG A 298 16.56 10.22 2.78
N LEU A 299 16.00 10.34 1.58
CA LEU A 299 15.01 9.39 1.07
C LEU A 299 15.54 7.95 1.03
N ASP A 300 16.82 7.77 0.68
CA ASP A 300 17.47 6.45 0.67
C ASP A 300 17.67 5.85 2.08
N GLY A 301 17.52 6.65 3.14
CA GLY A 301 17.62 6.20 4.52
C GLY A 301 16.28 5.82 5.15
N LEU A 302 15.18 5.82 4.37
CA LEU A 302 13.86 5.42 4.85
C LEU A 302 13.79 3.90 5.05
N LEU A 303 13.02 3.48 6.05
CA LEU A 303 12.74 2.06 6.31
C LEU A 303 11.92 1.43 5.18
N ASP A 304 11.02 2.21 4.59
CA ASP A 304 10.18 1.83 3.46
C ASP A 304 10.11 2.94 2.42
N TYR A 305 10.22 2.57 1.16
CA TYR A 305 10.15 3.47 0.01
C TYR A 305 8.73 3.74 -0.44
N ILE A 306 7.71 3.08 0.13
CA ILE A 306 6.31 3.31 -0.22
C ILE A 306 5.72 4.36 0.71
N PRO A 307 5.43 5.58 0.23
CA PRO A 307 4.76 6.58 1.05
C PRO A 307 3.31 6.17 1.32
N LEU A 308 2.84 6.54 2.49
CA LEU A 308 1.50 6.29 3.00
C LEU A 308 0.65 7.56 2.92
N ARG A 309 -0.66 7.36 3.01
CA ARG A 309 -1.65 8.42 3.17
C ARG A 309 -2.41 8.20 4.47
N HIS A 310 -2.79 9.30 5.10
CA HIS A 310 -3.68 9.29 6.25
C HIS A 310 -5.14 9.53 5.81
N TYR A 311 -6.09 9.12 6.65
CA TYR A 311 -7.51 9.19 6.37
C TYR A 311 -8.25 9.72 7.60
N CYS A 312 -8.83 10.91 7.48
CA CYS A 312 -9.65 11.48 8.55
C CYS A 312 -11.05 10.83 8.57
N ARG A 313 -11.36 10.15 9.68
CA ARG A 313 -12.62 9.41 9.89
C ARG A 313 -13.05 9.51 11.34
N GLY A 314 -14.23 10.09 11.60
CA GLY A 314 -14.76 10.24 12.95
C GLY A 314 -13.87 11.08 13.88
N GLY A 315 -13.14 12.08 13.33
CA GLY A 315 -12.16 12.88 14.08
C GLY A 315 -10.79 12.21 14.28
N ARG A 316 -10.65 10.93 13.87
CA ARG A 316 -9.42 10.14 14.00
C ARG A 316 -8.61 10.20 12.72
N LEU A 317 -7.29 10.23 12.86
CA LEU A 317 -6.33 10.25 11.75
C LEU A 317 -5.79 8.83 11.53
N LEU A 318 -6.39 8.08 10.60
CA LEU A 318 -6.08 6.66 10.42
C LEU A 318 -5.09 6.42 9.29
N VAL A 319 -4.21 5.44 9.45
CA VAL A 319 -3.25 4.96 8.44
C VAL A 319 -3.42 3.46 8.27
N ALA A 320 -3.76 3.04 7.05
CA ALA A 320 -3.77 1.63 6.68
C ALA A 320 -2.48 1.31 5.92
N LEU A 321 -1.67 0.40 6.47
CA LEU A 321 -0.44 -0.04 5.82
C LEU A 321 -0.75 -0.78 4.52
N LYS A 322 0.13 -0.65 3.53
CA LYS A 322 0.02 -1.41 2.28
C LYS A 322 0.57 -2.82 2.46
N HIS A 323 1.62 -2.94 3.24
CA HIS A 323 2.33 -4.15 3.60
C HIS A 323 3.04 -3.90 4.93
N SER A 324 3.52 -4.97 5.55
CA SER A 324 4.23 -4.87 6.81
C SER A 324 5.62 -4.26 6.58
N PRO A 325 6.02 -3.19 7.31
CA PRO A 325 7.40 -2.70 7.26
C PRO A 325 8.36 -3.77 7.81
N PRO A 326 9.66 -3.71 7.50
CA PRO A 326 10.64 -4.52 8.22
C PRO A 326 10.65 -4.16 9.72
N TRP A 327 10.71 -5.16 10.59
CA TRP A 327 10.99 -4.97 12.02
C TRP A 327 11.82 -6.14 12.54
N SER A 328 12.60 -5.86 13.58
CA SER A 328 13.25 -6.87 14.43
C SER A 328 12.41 -7.08 15.68
N LEU A 329 12.15 -8.34 16.02
CA LEU A 329 11.57 -8.71 17.31
C LEU A 329 12.61 -8.58 18.43
#